data_AF-A0A7R8YQV2-F1
#
_entry.id   AF-A0A7R8YQV2-F1
#
_cell.length_a   1.000
_cell.length_b   1.000
_cell.length_c   1.000
_cell.angle_alpha   90.00
_cell.angle_beta   90.00
_cell.angle_gamma   90.00
#
_symmetry.space_group_name_H-M   'P 1'
#
loop_
_entity.id
_entity.type
_entity.pdbx_description
1 polymer ?
#
loop_
_entity_poly.entity_id
_entity_poly.type
_entity_poly.pdbx_seq_one_letter_code
_entity_poly.pdbx_strand_id
1 'polypeptide(L)'
;MSNKFCPFSVVLVVCAVIEVECCPTHISIWPNGKTSFEATIQVRWDQNCDPKPNWIKFFEKDPAISNLFPKSAIEIHNDSSTDVVIDQRIGKLLFPGGWNRNDQLSLHSTKPKTYPRGRCLDYYVASFRDSDLLSVNCLKIQPNWMRLTEHIADIPLKSLFIPGTHASGCYYNITKKGSWKMEKFYHTQNYDVWTQLVFGVRFLDLSLGYFLSNTAKYSISTVYEDTLVNPIINILVDVRNFVRLSGEVVLLDFRDFLSGSRDNVQYYHVLISLLEIELGEFTFRRNTSSTHNQLYDFSLNDVIKAGKNILLMGSLEKLKEFDVETDLIWPSWKSFSTGNLNDSEILDQMRLIFSGRSNSPTYNEGFIFHFNRGQEAFPFVDKVSTTRERAISINYKIKDWLSGPWSLQANVVTADFIMSTNLIELALTTNRYKAYRFANEFVSFPVS
;
A
#
# COMPACT_ATOMS: atom_id res chain seq x y z
N MET A 1 -5.74 48.15 -20.01
CA MET A 1 -4.41 47.86 -19.40
C MET A 1 -4.40 48.39 -17.98
N SER A 2 -4.48 47.50 -17.00
CA SER A 2 -4.18 47.80 -15.59
C SER A 2 -4.15 46.46 -14.84
N ASN A 3 -2.95 45.94 -14.63
CA ASN A 3 -2.68 44.88 -13.66
C ASN A 3 -3.18 45.30 -12.28
N LYS A 4 -3.94 44.44 -11.61
CA LYS A 4 -4.13 44.51 -10.16
C LYS A 4 -3.91 43.12 -9.56
N PHE A 5 -2.69 42.93 -9.06
CA PHE A 5 -2.40 41.99 -7.99
C PHE A 5 -3.23 42.36 -6.76
N CYS A 6 -3.89 41.38 -6.13
CA CYS A 6 -4.48 41.54 -4.81
C CYS A 6 -3.50 41.02 -3.74
N PRO A 7 -3.22 41.77 -2.66
CA PRO A 7 -2.20 41.44 -1.68
C PRO A 7 -2.72 40.43 -0.65
N PHE A 8 -1.80 39.60 -0.14
CA PHE A 8 -1.98 38.79 1.06
C PHE A 8 -2.28 39.68 2.27
N SER A 9 -3.37 39.39 2.98
CA SER A 9 -3.46 39.66 4.42
C SER A 9 -4.41 38.67 5.10
N VAL A 10 -3.96 38.22 6.26
CA VAL A 10 -4.41 37.08 7.04
C VAL A 10 -5.74 37.38 7.74
N VAL A 11 -6.79 36.66 7.35
CA VAL A 11 -7.98 36.41 8.19
C VAL A 11 -8.44 34.97 7.90
N LEU A 12 -8.15 34.07 8.83
CA LEU A 12 -8.55 32.66 8.79
C LEU A 12 -10.02 32.55 9.20
N VAL A 13 -10.92 32.83 8.26
CA VAL A 13 -12.31 32.40 8.34
C VAL A 13 -12.35 30.99 7.76
N VAL A 14 -12.77 30.03 8.60
CA VAL A 14 -13.13 28.68 8.20
C VAL A 14 -14.38 28.77 7.32
N CYS A 15 -14.18 29.10 6.05
CA CYS A 15 -15.11 28.68 5.01
C CYS A 15 -14.78 27.23 4.70
N ALA A 16 -15.76 26.35 4.86
CA ALA A 16 -15.91 25.20 3.99
C ALA A 16 -16.04 25.74 2.56
N VAL A 17 -14.93 26.13 1.97
CA VAL A 17 -14.83 26.34 0.54
C VAL A 17 -14.94 24.94 -0.01
N ILE A 18 -16.13 24.62 -0.53
CA ILE A 18 -16.24 23.75 -1.68
C ILE A 18 -15.33 24.41 -2.72
N GLU A 19 -14.03 24.11 -2.67
CA GLU A 19 -13.22 24.25 -3.86
C GLU A 19 -13.94 23.37 -4.86
N VAL A 20 -14.39 23.97 -5.95
CA VAL A 20 -14.77 23.20 -7.13
C VAL A 20 -13.48 22.49 -7.53
N GLU A 21 -13.25 21.31 -6.96
CA GLU A 21 -12.11 20.48 -7.29
C GLU A 21 -12.29 20.13 -8.77
N CYS A 22 -11.55 20.85 -9.61
CA CYS A 22 -11.39 20.51 -11.00
C CYS A 22 -11.02 19.02 -11.05
N CYS A 23 -11.77 18.26 -11.85
CA CYS A 23 -11.79 16.81 -11.84
C CYS A 23 -10.42 16.15 -11.59
N PRO A 24 -10.12 15.71 -10.35
CA PRO A 24 -8.78 15.27 -10.01
C PRO A 24 -8.47 13.94 -10.67
N THR A 25 -7.33 13.88 -11.36
CA THR A 25 -6.86 12.64 -11.96
C THR A 25 -5.95 11.86 -11.02
N HIS A 26 -5.99 10.54 -11.13
CA HIS A 26 -5.11 9.61 -10.45
C HIS A 26 -4.36 8.80 -11.49
N ILE A 27 -3.05 8.66 -11.27
CA ILE A 27 -2.17 7.86 -12.09
C ILE A 27 -1.84 6.55 -11.37
N SER A 28 -1.98 5.43 -12.08
CA SER A 28 -1.68 4.10 -11.58
C SER A 28 -0.96 3.28 -12.65
N ILE A 29 -0.26 2.23 -12.21
CA ILE A 29 0.43 1.29 -13.10
C ILE A 29 -0.55 0.18 -13.46
N TRP A 30 -1.00 0.18 -14.72
CA TRP A 30 -1.89 -0.83 -15.25
C TRP A 30 -1.14 -2.12 -15.53
N PRO A 31 -1.53 -3.26 -14.92
CA PRO A 31 -0.72 -4.46 -14.94
C PRO A 31 -0.88 -5.26 -16.23
N ASN A 32 -1.18 -4.68 -17.39
CA ASN A 32 -1.47 -5.41 -18.65
C ASN A 32 -0.28 -6.17 -19.29
N GLY A 33 0.95 -5.90 -18.86
CA GLY A 33 2.15 -6.60 -19.33
C GLY A 33 2.34 -7.99 -18.71
N LYS A 34 3.18 -8.83 -19.34
CA LYS A 34 3.62 -10.09 -18.71
C LYS A 34 4.54 -9.81 -17.53
N THR A 35 5.36 -8.77 -17.67
CA THR A 35 6.29 -8.28 -16.65
C THR A 35 5.92 -6.87 -16.21
N SER A 36 6.49 -6.42 -15.08
CA SER A 36 6.31 -5.05 -14.60
C SER A 36 6.90 -3.98 -15.53
N PHE A 37 7.84 -4.34 -16.41
CA PHE A 37 8.43 -3.43 -17.40
C PHE A 37 7.51 -3.19 -18.59
N GLU A 38 6.60 -4.13 -18.85
CA GLU A 38 5.61 -4.04 -19.92
C GLU A 38 4.29 -3.42 -19.45
N ALA A 39 4.16 -3.16 -18.15
CA ALA A 39 3.01 -2.46 -17.59
C ALA A 39 2.90 -1.05 -18.19
N THR A 40 1.67 -0.56 -18.31
CA THR A 40 1.35 0.74 -18.89
C THR A 40 0.80 1.69 -17.82
N ILE A 41 0.59 2.95 -18.18
CA ILE A 41 -0.02 3.92 -17.30
C ILE A 41 -1.53 3.92 -17.51
N GLN A 42 -2.29 3.87 -16.42
CA GLN A 42 -3.72 4.20 -16.42
C GLN A 42 -3.93 5.50 -15.68
N VAL A 43 -4.75 6.38 -16.27
CA VAL A 43 -5.24 7.61 -15.65
C VAL A 43 -6.71 7.45 -15.38
N ARG A 44 -7.15 7.80 -14.17
CA ARG A 44 -8.54 7.71 -13.72
C ARG A 44 -9.03 9.01 -13.13
N TRP A 45 -10.32 9.26 -13.23
CA TRP A 45 -10.97 10.39 -12.58
C TRP A 45 -12.33 9.98 -12.02
N ASP A 46 -12.92 10.82 -11.16
CA ASP A 46 -14.22 10.52 -10.54
C ASP A 46 -15.35 10.58 -11.58
N GLN A 47 -16.31 9.68 -11.48
CA GLN A 47 -17.49 9.68 -12.34
C GLN A 47 -18.34 10.95 -12.17
N ASN A 48 -18.35 11.50 -10.95
CA ASN A 48 -19.19 12.63 -10.56
C ASN A 48 -18.45 13.98 -10.60
N CYS A 49 -17.21 14.01 -11.10
CA CYS A 49 -16.49 15.27 -11.25
C CYS A 49 -17.04 16.12 -12.40
N ASP A 50 -16.91 17.45 -12.27
CA ASP A 50 -17.29 18.42 -13.29
C ASP A 50 -16.36 19.65 -13.21
N PRO A 51 -15.76 20.13 -14.32
CA PRO A 51 -15.80 19.58 -15.67
C PRO A 51 -14.99 18.28 -15.82
N LYS A 52 -15.50 17.35 -16.63
CA LYS A 52 -14.76 16.14 -17.03
C LYS A 52 -13.71 16.45 -18.10
N PRO A 53 -12.54 15.80 -18.07
CA PRO A 53 -11.53 16.00 -19.08
C PRO A 53 -11.98 15.48 -20.45
N ASN A 54 -11.74 16.24 -21.52
CA ASN A 54 -11.81 15.73 -22.90
C ASN A 54 -10.41 15.44 -23.48
N TRP A 55 -9.34 15.79 -22.75
CA TRP A 55 -7.96 15.46 -23.12
C TRP A 55 -7.14 15.01 -21.92
N ILE A 56 -6.36 13.94 -22.12
CA ILE A 56 -5.29 13.51 -21.21
C ILE A 56 -3.97 13.56 -21.95
N LYS A 57 -3.00 14.29 -21.40
CA LYS A 57 -1.67 14.48 -22.00
C LYS A 57 -0.59 13.92 -21.08
N PHE A 58 0.36 13.20 -21.64
CA PHE A 58 1.49 12.58 -20.93
C PHE A 58 2.78 13.36 -21.13
N PHE A 59 3.57 13.51 -20.07
CA PHE A 59 4.83 14.25 -20.07
C PHE A 59 5.91 13.50 -19.27
N GLU A 60 7.17 13.65 -19.67
CA GLU A 60 8.33 13.12 -18.94
C GLU A 60 8.80 14.03 -17.80
N LYS A 61 8.32 15.27 -17.75
CA LYS A 61 8.58 16.21 -16.65
C LYS A 61 7.31 17.00 -16.34
N ASP A 62 7.35 17.70 -15.22
CA ASP A 62 6.24 18.53 -14.75
C ASP A 62 5.84 19.57 -15.82
N PRO A 63 4.64 19.46 -16.42
CA PRO A 63 4.18 20.39 -17.45
C PRO A 63 3.81 21.75 -16.87
N ALA A 64 3.63 21.90 -15.55
CA ALA A 64 3.30 23.18 -14.93
C ALA A 64 4.50 24.15 -14.89
N ILE A 65 5.72 23.61 -14.98
CA ILE A 65 6.96 24.39 -14.89
C ILE A 65 7.92 24.15 -16.06
N SER A 66 7.51 23.35 -17.06
CA SER A 66 8.33 23.06 -18.24
C SER A 66 7.60 23.42 -19.52
N ASN A 67 8.33 23.96 -20.50
CA ASN A 67 7.81 24.24 -21.84
C ASN A 67 7.84 22.99 -22.74
N LEU A 68 7.67 21.80 -22.17
CA LEU A 68 7.78 20.54 -22.90
C LEU A 68 6.47 20.22 -23.61
N PHE A 69 6.59 19.74 -24.85
CA PHE A 69 5.46 19.15 -25.56
C PHE A 69 5.10 17.79 -24.95
N PRO A 70 3.80 17.44 -24.92
CA PRO A 70 3.38 16.13 -24.45
C PRO A 70 3.97 15.04 -25.34
N LYS A 71 4.40 13.94 -24.73
CA LYS A 71 4.88 12.75 -25.42
C LYS A 71 3.74 12.00 -26.11
N SER A 72 2.56 12.03 -25.51
CA SER A 72 1.33 11.54 -26.10
C SER A 72 0.13 12.36 -25.59
N ALA A 73 -0.92 12.40 -26.39
CA ALA A 73 -2.20 13.03 -26.04
C ALA A 73 -3.33 12.11 -26.47
N ILE A 74 -4.33 11.94 -25.62
CA ILE A 74 -5.49 11.10 -25.87
C ILE A 74 -6.74 11.97 -25.71
N GLU A 75 -7.56 12.00 -26.74
CA GLU A 75 -8.88 12.64 -26.73
C GLU A 75 -9.91 11.67 -26.14
N ILE A 76 -10.76 12.16 -25.25
CA ILE A 76 -11.83 11.40 -24.62
C ILE A 76 -13.13 11.78 -25.33
N HIS A 77 -13.63 10.87 -26.17
CA HIS A 77 -14.86 11.09 -26.95
C HIS A 77 -16.15 10.72 -26.20
N ASN A 78 -16.06 9.98 -25.09
CA ASN A 78 -17.20 9.48 -24.35
C ASN A 78 -17.26 10.10 -22.94
N ASP A 79 -18.27 10.94 -22.71
CA ASP A 79 -18.49 11.61 -21.41
C ASP A 79 -18.78 10.64 -20.24
N SER A 80 -19.10 9.36 -20.53
CA SER A 80 -19.25 8.32 -19.50
C SER A 80 -17.94 7.63 -19.12
N SER A 81 -16.85 7.87 -19.85
CA SER A 81 -15.52 7.35 -19.50
C SER A 81 -15.01 7.96 -18.20
N THR A 82 -14.39 7.14 -17.36
CA THR A 82 -13.75 7.52 -16.09
C THR A 82 -12.27 7.14 -16.04
N ASP A 83 -11.76 6.59 -17.13
CA ASP A 83 -10.38 6.15 -17.24
C ASP A 83 -9.86 6.13 -18.67
N VAL A 84 -8.53 6.14 -18.78
CA VAL A 84 -7.82 5.92 -20.03
C VAL A 84 -6.49 5.21 -19.75
N VAL A 85 -6.10 4.31 -20.66
CA VAL A 85 -4.77 3.69 -20.66
C VAL A 85 -3.88 4.42 -21.66
N ILE A 86 -2.74 4.91 -21.20
CA ILE A 86 -1.71 5.51 -22.04
C ILE A 86 -0.76 4.40 -22.46
N ASP A 87 -0.56 4.21 -23.77
CA ASP A 87 0.37 3.22 -24.33
C ASP A 87 1.84 3.64 -24.17
N GLN A 88 2.20 3.99 -22.93
CA GLN A 88 3.55 4.26 -22.48
C GLN A 88 3.93 3.16 -21.49
N ARG A 89 4.89 2.32 -21.88
CA ARG A 89 5.44 1.29 -20.99
C ARG A 89 6.26 1.94 -19.88
N ILE A 90 6.13 1.41 -18.67
CA ILE A 90 6.87 1.84 -17.48
C ILE A 90 8.36 1.50 -17.58
N GLY A 91 8.73 0.43 -18.29
CA GLY A 91 10.13 -0.01 -18.35
C GLY A 91 10.74 -0.24 -16.97
N LYS A 92 12.07 -0.17 -16.88
CA LYS A 92 12.77 -0.30 -15.59
C LYS A 92 12.64 1.01 -14.80
N LEU A 93 11.99 0.94 -13.65
CA LEU A 93 11.92 2.06 -12.71
C LEU A 93 13.30 2.38 -12.14
N LEU A 94 13.65 3.66 -12.17
CA LEU A 94 14.81 4.23 -11.48
C LEU A 94 14.30 5.23 -10.45
N PHE A 95 14.63 4.99 -9.18
CA PHE A 95 14.22 5.85 -8.08
C PHE A 95 15.26 6.96 -7.85
N PRO A 96 14.83 8.23 -7.80
CA PRO A 96 15.75 9.33 -7.58
C PRO A 96 16.27 9.34 -6.14
N GLY A 97 17.39 10.03 -5.90
CA GLY A 97 17.84 10.37 -4.55
C GLY A 97 18.36 9.21 -3.70
N GLY A 98 18.88 8.15 -4.32
CA GLY A 98 19.49 7.02 -3.62
C GLY A 98 18.52 5.92 -3.19
N TRP A 99 17.30 5.92 -3.73
CA TRP A 99 16.25 4.96 -3.38
C TRP A 99 16.22 3.70 -4.24
N ASN A 100 17.17 3.49 -5.17
CA ASN A 100 17.26 2.19 -5.83
C ASN A 100 17.81 1.16 -4.86
N ARG A 101 17.31 -0.08 -4.96
CA ARG A 101 17.66 -1.20 -4.07
C ARG A 101 19.17 -1.41 -3.91
N ASN A 102 19.95 -1.18 -4.97
CA ASN A 102 21.39 -1.45 -5.01
C ASN A 102 22.27 -0.21 -4.79
N ASP A 103 21.70 1.00 -4.65
CA ASP A 103 22.49 2.24 -4.44
C ASP A 103 23.34 2.17 -3.16
N GLN A 104 22.91 1.32 -2.22
CA GLN A 104 23.50 1.13 -0.90
C GLN A 104 24.64 0.09 -0.87
N LEU A 105 24.86 -0.63 -1.98
CA LEU A 105 25.98 -1.58 -2.11
C LEU A 105 27.28 -0.89 -2.52
N SER A 106 27.24 0.42 -2.81
CA SER A 106 28.43 1.20 -3.14
C SER A 106 29.11 1.73 -1.86
N LEU A 107 30.44 1.55 -1.75
CA LEU A 107 31.25 2.03 -0.61
C LEU A 107 31.20 3.55 -0.38
N HIS A 108 30.61 4.32 -1.32
CA HIS A 108 30.46 5.77 -1.25
C HIS A 108 28.99 6.21 -1.21
N SER A 109 28.08 5.31 -0.83
CA SER A 109 26.65 5.60 -0.79
C SER A 109 26.32 6.72 0.20
N THR A 110 25.82 7.85 -0.32
CA THR A 110 25.22 8.90 0.50
C THR A 110 23.84 8.45 0.98
N LYS A 111 23.50 8.76 2.24
CA LYS A 111 22.17 8.53 2.80
C LYS A 111 21.07 9.00 1.83
N PRO A 112 20.02 8.18 1.58
CA PRO A 112 18.94 8.57 0.67
C PRO A 112 18.30 9.90 1.05
N LYS A 113 17.89 10.67 0.04
CA LYS A 113 17.21 11.95 0.23
C LYS A 113 15.82 11.73 0.82
N THR A 114 15.42 12.59 1.76
CA THR A 114 14.09 12.55 2.36
C THR A 114 13.06 13.27 1.51
N TYR A 115 11.85 12.71 1.40
CA TYR A 115 10.77 13.30 0.61
C TYR A 115 9.45 13.42 1.40
N PRO A 116 9.23 14.52 2.15
CA PRO A 116 8.01 14.71 2.96
C PRO A 116 6.70 14.66 2.16
N ARG A 117 6.71 15.17 0.93
CA ARG A 117 5.55 15.18 0.01
C ARG A 117 5.66 14.12 -1.09
N GLY A 118 6.64 13.23 -0.98
CA GLY A 118 7.05 12.30 -2.02
C GLY A 118 7.83 12.97 -3.14
N ARG A 119 8.18 12.16 -4.12
CA ARG A 119 8.95 12.60 -5.29
C ARG A 119 8.39 11.96 -6.55
N CYS A 120 7.96 12.81 -7.49
CA CYS A 120 7.57 12.38 -8.82
C CYS A 120 8.72 11.69 -9.55
N LEU A 121 8.36 10.64 -10.27
CA LEU A 121 9.13 10.02 -11.33
C LEU A 121 8.84 10.75 -12.66
N ASP A 122 9.50 10.34 -13.73
CA ASP A 122 9.38 10.95 -15.06
C ASP A 122 8.09 10.53 -15.80
N TYR A 123 6.98 10.41 -15.06
CA TYR A 123 5.66 10.02 -15.55
C TYR A 123 4.62 11.00 -15.04
N TYR A 124 4.39 12.07 -15.81
CA TYR A 124 3.41 13.11 -15.51
C TYR A 124 2.22 13.01 -16.45
N VAL A 125 1.04 13.32 -15.92
CA VAL A 125 -0.18 13.42 -16.69
C VAL A 125 -0.85 14.75 -16.37
N ALA A 126 -1.38 15.40 -17.39
CA ALA A 126 -2.20 16.58 -17.23
C ALA A 126 -3.53 16.39 -17.95
N SER A 127 -4.61 16.72 -17.25
CA SER A 127 -5.97 16.64 -17.78
C SER A 127 -6.48 18.01 -18.18
N PHE A 128 -7.21 18.07 -19.29
CA PHE A 128 -7.73 19.32 -19.84
C PHE A 128 -9.20 19.19 -20.20
N ARG A 129 -9.93 20.30 -20.06
CA ARG A 129 -11.18 20.56 -20.77
C ARG A 129 -10.90 21.62 -21.81
N ASP A 130 -10.93 21.25 -23.07
CA ASP A 130 -10.56 22.11 -24.20
C ASP A 130 -9.12 22.64 -24.01
N SER A 131 -8.94 23.94 -23.78
CA SER A 131 -7.66 24.56 -23.47
C SER A 131 -7.34 24.63 -21.97
N ASP A 132 -8.32 24.39 -21.11
CA ASP A 132 -8.22 24.66 -19.68
C ASP A 132 -7.61 23.47 -18.95
N LEU A 133 -6.52 23.72 -18.24
CA LEU A 133 -5.86 22.74 -17.40
C LEU A 133 -6.71 22.45 -16.16
N LEU A 134 -7.13 21.19 -15.99
CA LEU A 134 -7.93 20.77 -14.85
C LEU A 134 -7.06 20.21 -13.71
N SER A 135 -6.12 19.33 -14.03
CA SER A 135 -5.24 18.74 -13.02
C SER A 135 -3.90 18.32 -13.61
N VAL A 136 -2.86 18.30 -12.76
CA VAL A 136 -1.55 17.72 -13.05
C VAL A 136 -1.25 16.70 -11.96
N ASN A 137 -0.87 15.49 -12.35
CA ASN A 137 -0.45 14.44 -11.42
C ASN A 137 0.76 13.68 -11.96
N CYS A 138 1.42 12.91 -11.10
CA CYS A 138 2.62 12.16 -11.44
C CYS A 138 2.66 10.83 -10.68
N LEU A 139 3.29 9.82 -11.29
CA LEU A 139 3.68 8.62 -10.55
C LEU A 139 4.80 9.02 -9.60
N LYS A 140 4.67 8.72 -8.31
CA LYS A 140 5.60 9.22 -7.28
C LYS A 140 5.94 8.18 -6.24
N ILE A 141 7.16 8.28 -5.71
CA ILE A 141 7.60 7.52 -4.54
C ILE A 141 7.27 8.28 -3.26
N GLN A 142 6.97 7.55 -2.19
CA GLN A 142 6.61 8.08 -0.87
C GLN A 142 7.37 7.34 0.25
N PRO A 143 8.72 7.36 0.26
CA PRO A 143 9.49 6.54 1.17
C PRO A 143 9.49 7.03 2.62
N ASN A 144 8.99 8.24 2.91
CA ASN A 144 9.06 8.87 4.24
C ASN A 144 7.72 9.46 4.73
N TRP A 145 6.59 8.99 4.20
CA TRP A 145 5.32 9.67 4.42
C TRP A 145 4.81 9.55 5.86
N MET A 146 5.03 8.42 6.56
CA MET A 146 4.56 8.27 7.95
C MET A 146 5.39 9.12 8.91
N ARG A 147 6.69 9.26 8.69
CA ARG A 147 7.56 10.01 9.60
C ARG A 147 7.48 11.52 9.41
N LEU A 148 7.28 11.96 8.16
CA LEU A 148 7.39 13.38 7.79
C LEU A 148 6.04 14.08 7.60
N THR A 149 4.93 13.36 7.76
CA THR A 149 3.61 14.00 7.84
C THR A 149 3.41 14.54 9.25
N GLU A 150 3.01 15.80 9.36
CA GLU A 150 2.80 16.47 10.64
C GLU A 150 1.67 15.78 11.45
N HIS A 151 1.85 15.68 12.77
CA HIS A 151 0.91 15.11 13.74
C HIS A 151 0.49 13.64 13.56
N ILE A 152 0.85 13.01 12.44
CA ILE A 152 0.50 11.60 12.21
C ILE A 152 1.14 10.67 13.24
N ALA A 153 2.31 11.06 13.77
CA ALA A 153 3.09 10.22 14.66
C ALA A 153 2.40 9.98 16.00
N ASP A 154 1.52 10.90 16.41
CA ASP A 154 0.80 10.86 17.69
C ASP A 154 -0.55 10.15 17.60
N ILE A 155 -0.99 9.80 16.38
CA ILE A 155 -2.23 9.06 16.15
C ILE A 155 -2.00 7.57 16.48
N PRO A 156 -2.90 6.92 17.23
CA PRO A 156 -2.85 5.47 17.45
C PRO A 156 -2.90 4.68 16.14
N LEU A 157 -2.20 3.56 16.08
CA LEU A 157 -2.10 2.70 14.90
C LEU A 157 -3.47 2.24 14.38
N LYS A 158 -4.45 1.95 15.25
CA LYS A 158 -5.84 1.62 14.86
C LYS A 158 -6.56 2.74 14.10
N SER A 159 -6.13 3.99 14.26
CA SER A 159 -6.77 5.15 13.65
C SER A 159 -6.09 5.57 12.34
N LEU A 160 -4.90 5.05 12.03
CA LEU A 160 -4.20 5.32 10.77
C LEU A 160 -4.78 4.50 9.63
N PHE A 161 -4.96 5.13 8.47
CA PHE A 161 -5.21 4.41 7.22
C PHE A 161 -3.88 3.93 6.64
N ILE A 162 -3.57 2.65 6.75
CA ILE A 162 -2.29 2.07 6.33
C ILE A 162 -2.47 1.32 5.00
N PRO A 163 -1.85 1.77 3.89
CA PRO A 163 -1.89 1.05 2.63
C PRO A 163 -0.99 -0.19 2.69
N GLY A 164 -1.55 -1.33 2.29
CA GLY A 164 -0.88 -2.62 2.34
C GLY A 164 -1.03 -3.43 1.05
N THR A 165 -0.26 -4.50 0.95
CA THR A 165 -0.31 -5.46 -0.16
C THR A 165 -0.76 -6.82 0.34
N HIS A 166 -1.68 -7.45 -0.40
CA HIS A 166 -2.06 -8.84 -0.14
C HIS A 166 -1.00 -9.78 -0.74
N ALA A 167 -0.65 -10.84 -0.01
CA ALA A 167 0.39 -11.80 -0.36
C ALA A 167 1.66 -11.11 -0.91
N SER A 168 2.20 -10.16 -0.14
CA SER A 168 3.16 -9.14 -0.56
C SER A 168 4.42 -9.69 -1.21
N GLY A 169 4.88 -10.85 -0.75
CA GLY A 169 6.06 -11.52 -1.28
C GLY A 169 5.83 -12.33 -2.55
N CYS A 170 4.59 -12.47 -3.02
CA CYS A 170 4.25 -13.24 -4.22
C CYS A 170 4.34 -12.36 -5.48
N TYR A 171 5.53 -11.78 -5.69
CA TYR A 171 5.85 -10.96 -6.86
C TYR A 171 6.64 -11.71 -7.93
N TYR A 172 6.53 -11.24 -9.18
CA TYR A 172 7.32 -11.76 -10.28
C TYR A 172 8.83 -11.52 -10.07
N ASN A 173 9.63 -12.59 -10.10
CA ASN A 173 11.08 -12.50 -10.01
C ASN A 173 11.73 -12.80 -11.36
N ILE A 174 12.33 -11.78 -11.98
CA ILE A 174 12.90 -11.89 -13.33
C ILE A 174 14.06 -12.90 -13.43
N THR A 175 14.76 -13.18 -12.33
CA THR A 175 15.86 -14.14 -12.33
C THR A 175 15.38 -15.59 -12.27
N LYS A 176 14.09 -15.82 -12.00
CA LYS A 176 13.45 -17.13 -12.00
C LYS A 176 12.39 -17.16 -13.10
N LYS A 177 12.72 -17.75 -14.26
CA LYS A 177 11.70 -18.08 -15.26
C LYS A 177 10.76 -19.13 -14.66
N GLY A 178 9.57 -18.69 -14.24
CA GLY A 178 8.52 -19.58 -13.76
C GLY A 178 7.84 -20.32 -14.90
N SER A 179 7.02 -21.31 -14.55
CA SER A 179 6.10 -21.91 -15.52
C SER A 179 5.04 -20.89 -15.95
N TRP A 180 4.37 -21.13 -17.09
CA TRP A 180 3.26 -20.29 -17.53
C TRP A 180 2.13 -20.20 -16.48
N LYS A 181 1.94 -21.25 -15.66
CA LYS A 181 0.98 -21.26 -14.55
C LYS A 181 1.42 -20.31 -13.44
N MET A 182 2.72 -20.30 -13.12
CA MET A 182 3.32 -19.37 -12.16
C MET A 182 3.04 -17.92 -12.53
N GLU A 183 3.31 -17.56 -13.78
CA GLU A 183 3.13 -16.19 -14.25
C GLU A 183 1.68 -15.73 -14.24
N LYS A 184 0.73 -16.63 -14.45
CA LYS A 184 -0.70 -16.31 -14.56
C LYS A 184 -1.47 -16.37 -13.25
N PHE A 185 -1.13 -17.29 -12.35
CA PHE A 185 -1.98 -17.62 -11.21
C PHE A 185 -1.33 -17.41 -9.85
N TYR A 186 0.01 -17.40 -9.74
CA TYR A 186 0.66 -17.38 -8.42
C TYR A 186 1.35 -16.06 -8.06
N HIS A 187 1.28 -15.06 -8.94
CA HIS A 187 1.74 -13.71 -8.62
C HIS A 187 0.56 -12.79 -8.29
N THR A 188 0.65 -12.13 -7.14
CA THR A 188 -0.29 -11.11 -6.66
C THR A 188 0.30 -9.71 -6.72
N GLN A 189 1.62 -9.58 -6.91
CA GLN A 189 2.29 -8.28 -6.98
C GLN A 189 3.21 -8.20 -8.21
N ASN A 190 3.30 -7.01 -8.82
CA ASN A 190 4.20 -6.77 -9.96
C ASN A 190 5.63 -6.42 -9.53
N TYR A 191 5.80 -5.95 -8.30
CA TYR A 191 7.02 -5.33 -7.82
C TYR A 191 7.53 -6.03 -6.56
N ASP A 192 8.84 -6.01 -6.34
CA ASP A 192 9.44 -6.54 -5.13
C ASP A 192 9.10 -5.70 -3.89
N VAL A 193 9.34 -6.26 -2.71
CA VAL A 193 8.98 -5.62 -1.43
C VAL A 193 9.70 -4.28 -1.25
N TRP A 194 10.97 -4.17 -1.65
CA TRP A 194 11.67 -2.88 -1.67
C TRP A 194 10.87 -1.81 -2.44
N THR A 195 10.48 -2.13 -3.67
CA THR A 195 9.74 -1.20 -4.54
C THR A 195 8.38 -0.86 -3.95
N GLN A 196 7.64 -1.85 -3.42
CA GLN A 196 6.36 -1.62 -2.74
C GLN A 196 6.51 -0.60 -1.59
N LEU A 197 7.53 -0.77 -0.74
CA LEU A 197 7.81 0.12 0.40
C LEU A 197 8.20 1.53 -0.06
N VAL A 198 9.05 1.65 -1.09
CA VAL A 198 9.47 2.94 -1.66
C VAL A 198 8.28 3.70 -2.24
N PHE A 199 7.32 3.01 -2.86
CA PHE A 199 6.09 3.64 -3.36
C PHE A 199 5.16 4.14 -2.25
N GLY A 200 5.21 3.56 -1.05
CA GLY A 200 4.44 4.03 0.10
C GLY A 200 3.70 2.95 0.88
N VAL A 201 3.79 1.68 0.48
CA VAL A 201 3.24 0.54 1.24
C VAL A 201 3.87 0.49 2.63
N ARG A 202 3.08 0.23 3.67
CA ARG A 202 3.56 0.11 5.06
C ARG A 202 3.04 -1.13 5.79
N PHE A 203 2.15 -1.89 5.16
CA PHE A 203 1.67 -3.16 5.67
C PHE A 203 1.95 -4.27 4.65
N LEU A 204 2.65 -5.32 5.07
CA LEU A 204 3.00 -6.46 4.25
C LEU A 204 2.33 -7.71 4.82
N ASP A 205 1.33 -8.23 4.12
CA ASP A 205 0.73 -9.52 4.42
C ASP A 205 1.53 -10.66 3.78
N LEU A 206 1.91 -11.66 4.57
CA LEU A 206 2.80 -12.74 4.20
C LEU A 206 2.23 -14.08 4.68
N SER A 207 1.86 -14.95 3.75
CA SER A 207 1.68 -16.38 4.03
C SER A 207 2.98 -17.12 3.73
N LEU A 208 3.39 -18.02 4.61
CA LEU A 208 4.66 -18.74 4.51
C LEU A 208 4.45 -20.22 4.26
N GLY A 209 5.43 -20.86 3.67
CA GLY A 209 5.50 -22.30 3.45
C GLY A 209 6.93 -22.79 3.56
N TYR A 210 7.06 -24.09 3.81
CA TYR A 210 8.35 -24.74 3.99
C TYR A 210 8.61 -25.77 2.90
N PHE A 211 9.88 -25.94 2.49
CA PHE A 211 10.29 -27.06 1.66
C PHE A 211 11.63 -27.67 2.09
N LEU A 212 11.70 -29.00 2.10
CA LEU A 212 12.93 -29.77 2.30
C LEU A 212 13.71 -29.84 0.98
N SER A 213 14.73 -29.00 0.82
CA SER A 213 15.69 -29.17 -0.28
C SER A 213 16.97 -29.82 0.23
N ASN A 214 17.42 -30.89 -0.44
CA ASN A 214 18.69 -31.55 -0.17
C ASN A 214 19.92 -30.66 -0.47
N THR A 215 19.73 -29.47 -1.04
CA THR A 215 20.81 -28.61 -1.55
C THR A 215 20.73 -27.14 -1.15
N ALA A 216 19.63 -26.67 -0.53
CA ALA A 216 19.41 -25.24 -0.28
C ALA A 216 19.38 -24.88 1.21
N LYS A 217 20.19 -23.88 1.56
CA LYS A 217 20.35 -23.25 2.89
C LYS A 217 19.15 -22.40 3.34
N TYR A 218 18.08 -22.32 2.53
CA TYR A 218 16.90 -21.49 2.81
C TYR A 218 15.62 -22.28 2.53
N SER A 219 14.90 -22.63 3.58
CA SER A 219 13.80 -23.58 3.53
C SER A 219 12.41 -22.97 3.69
N ILE A 220 12.32 -21.64 3.89
CA ILE A 220 11.06 -20.90 4.04
C ILE A 220 10.88 -19.93 2.86
N SER A 221 9.70 -19.99 2.24
CA SER A 221 9.29 -19.10 1.14
C SER A 221 7.86 -18.60 1.35
N THR A 222 7.48 -17.54 0.65
CA THR A 222 6.09 -17.10 0.62
C THR A 222 5.23 -18.08 -0.17
N VAL A 223 3.96 -18.18 0.21
CA VAL A 223 2.98 -19.08 -0.40
C VAL A 223 1.78 -18.29 -0.94
N TYR A 224 1.27 -18.73 -2.09
CA TYR A 224 -0.04 -18.32 -2.60
C TYR A 224 -0.73 -19.52 -3.24
N GLU A 225 -1.99 -19.80 -2.87
CA GLU A 225 -2.79 -20.95 -3.37
C GLU A 225 -1.95 -22.25 -3.37
N ASP A 226 -1.30 -22.55 -2.23
CA ASP A 226 -0.42 -23.70 -1.98
C ASP A 226 0.89 -23.77 -2.79
N THR A 227 1.24 -22.72 -3.52
CA THR A 227 2.47 -22.65 -4.32
C THR A 227 3.53 -21.76 -3.67
N LEU A 228 4.75 -22.26 -3.55
CA LEU A 228 5.91 -21.49 -3.08
C LEU A 228 6.40 -20.50 -4.14
N VAL A 229 6.61 -19.24 -3.75
CA VAL A 229 6.93 -18.15 -4.69
C VAL A 229 8.34 -17.60 -4.47
N ASN A 230 8.55 -16.77 -3.44
CA ASN A 230 9.84 -16.13 -3.20
C ASN A 230 10.41 -16.51 -1.82
N PRO A 231 11.74 -16.71 -1.70
CA PRO A 231 12.38 -16.94 -0.41
C PRO A 231 12.16 -15.76 0.54
N ILE A 232 11.79 -16.06 1.79
CA ILE A 232 11.47 -15.03 2.78
C ILE A 232 12.69 -14.16 3.12
N ILE A 233 13.90 -14.72 3.09
CA ILE A 233 15.15 -14.00 3.41
C ILE A 233 15.30 -12.70 2.59
N ASN A 234 14.97 -12.73 1.29
CA ASN A 234 15.10 -11.55 0.44
C ASN A 234 14.13 -10.43 0.87
N ILE A 235 12.95 -10.81 1.34
CA ILE A 235 11.91 -9.90 1.81
C ILE A 235 12.34 -9.27 3.14
N LEU A 236 12.85 -10.09 4.09
CA LEU A 236 13.33 -9.60 5.38
C LEU A 236 14.51 -8.63 5.20
N VAL A 237 15.44 -8.94 4.30
CA VAL A 237 16.57 -8.07 3.94
C VAL A 237 16.08 -6.73 3.39
N ASP A 238 15.08 -6.74 2.49
CA ASP A 238 14.49 -5.51 1.93
C ASP A 238 13.83 -4.67 3.02
N VAL A 239 13.05 -5.28 3.91
CA VAL A 239 12.40 -4.61 5.04
C VAL A 239 13.43 -3.99 5.98
N ARG A 240 14.43 -4.76 6.43
CA ARG A 240 15.52 -4.27 7.29
C ARG A 240 16.21 -3.06 6.66
N ASN A 241 16.60 -3.18 5.40
CA ASN A 241 17.31 -2.11 4.71
C ASN A 241 16.42 -0.87 4.58
N PHE A 242 15.14 -1.04 4.24
CA PHE A 242 14.21 0.07 4.11
C PHE A 242 14.07 0.82 5.42
N VAL A 243 13.74 0.15 6.53
CA VAL A 243 13.52 0.82 7.83
C VAL A 243 14.79 1.48 8.36
N ARG A 244 15.96 0.86 8.14
CA ARG A 244 17.26 1.44 8.52
C ARG A 244 17.52 2.77 7.81
N LEU A 245 17.10 2.90 6.55
CA LEU A 245 17.38 4.08 5.72
C LEU A 245 16.31 5.15 5.87
N SER A 246 15.04 4.74 5.92
CA SER A 246 13.89 5.65 5.98
C SER A 246 13.55 6.08 7.42
N GLY A 247 13.78 5.20 8.39
CA GLY A 247 13.26 5.31 9.76
C GLY A 247 11.73 5.27 9.83
N GLU A 248 11.07 4.74 8.80
CA GLU A 248 9.63 4.51 8.79
C GLU A 248 9.26 3.29 9.64
N VAL A 249 7.99 3.20 10.03
CA VAL A 249 7.43 2.01 10.67
C VAL A 249 6.82 1.08 9.61
N VAL A 250 7.11 -0.22 9.66
CA VAL A 250 6.55 -1.23 8.75
C VAL A 250 5.88 -2.34 9.55
N LEU A 251 4.66 -2.71 9.16
CA LEU A 251 3.89 -3.79 9.73
C LEU A 251 4.02 -5.02 8.84
N LEU A 252 4.41 -6.16 9.42
CA LEU A 252 4.46 -7.45 8.73
C LEU A 252 3.47 -8.38 9.44
N ASP A 253 2.52 -8.92 8.70
CA ASP A 253 1.54 -9.87 9.22
C ASP A 253 1.78 -11.25 8.61
N PHE A 254 2.08 -12.22 9.47
CA PHE A 254 2.21 -13.62 9.10
C PHE A 254 0.86 -14.31 9.23
N ARG A 255 -0.03 -14.07 8.25
CA ARG A 255 -1.43 -14.57 8.26
C ARG A 255 -1.47 -16.09 8.44
N ASP A 256 -0.71 -16.79 7.61
CA ASP A 256 -0.58 -18.24 7.68
C ASP A 256 0.87 -18.63 7.84
N PHE A 257 1.18 -19.16 9.02
CA PHE A 257 2.42 -19.87 9.23
C PHE A 257 2.39 -21.20 8.48
N LEU A 258 3.33 -21.35 7.55
CA LEU A 258 3.83 -22.63 7.05
C LEU A 258 2.75 -23.57 6.50
N SER A 259 1.89 -23.09 5.59
CA SER A 259 0.94 -23.95 4.86
C SER A 259 1.66 -25.14 4.23
N GLY A 260 1.19 -26.37 4.53
CA GLY A 260 1.78 -27.61 4.03
C GLY A 260 2.88 -28.24 4.90
N SER A 261 3.32 -27.59 5.99
CA SER A 261 4.18 -28.26 6.97
C SER A 261 3.34 -29.15 7.88
N ARG A 262 3.30 -30.45 7.61
CA ARG A 262 2.79 -31.42 8.58
C ARG A 262 3.66 -31.35 9.83
N ASP A 263 3.11 -30.80 10.91
CA ASP A 263 3.47 -30.97 12.33
C ASP A 263 4.95 -30.82 12.75
N ASN A 264 5.81 -30.16 11.96
CA ASN A 264 7.22 -30.01 12.32
C ASN A 264 7.49 -28.69 13.05
N VAL A 265 7.45 -28.77 14.39
CA VAL A 265 7.80 -27.71 15.35
C VAL A 265 9.11 -26.99 14.99
N GLN A 266 10.10 -27.69 14.45
CA GLN A 266 11.41 -27.10 14.14
C GLN A 266 11.33 -25.94 13.14
N TYR A 267 10.35 -25.94 12.24
CA TYR A 267 10.22 -24.87 11.25
C TYR A 267 9.77 -23.55 11.85
N TYR A 268 8.96 -23.60 12.92
CA TYR A 268 8.59 -22.41 13.66
C TYR A 268 9.79 -21.83 14.40
N HIS A 269 10.62 -22.65 15.04
CA HIS A 269 11.87 -22.17 15.65
C HIS A 269 12.85 -21.58 14.63
N VAL A 270 12.99 -22.20 13.45
CA VAL A 270 13.81 -21.66 12.35
C VAL A 270 13.26 -20.32 11.88
N LEU A 271 11.94 -20.19 11.73
CA LEU A 271 11.31 -18.91 11.37
C LEU A 271 11.60 -17.83 12.41
N ILE A 272 11.33 -18.11 13.70
CA ILE A 272 11.58 -17.13 14.77
C ILE A 272 13.05 -16.74 14.83
N SER A 273 13.97 -17.71 14.72
CA SER A 273 15.42 -17.44 14.68
C SER A 273 15.80 -16.55 13.50
N LEU A 274 15.20 -16.80 12.33
CA LEU A 274 15.44 -15.98 11.14
C LEU A 274 14.91 -14.56 11.30
N LEU A 275 13.71 -14.40 11.89
CA LEU A 275 13.13 -13.08 12.18
C LEU A 275 13.97 -12.32 13.21
N GLU A 276 14.47 -13.01 14.23
CA GLU A 276 15.36 -12.45 15.25
C GLU A 276 16.67 -11.94 14.62
N ILE A 277 17.32 -12.76 13.79
CA ILE A 277 18.59 -12.42 13.11
C ILE A 277 18.40 -11.25 12.15
N GLU A 278 17.36 -11.28 11.33
CA GLU A 278 17.19 -10.30 10.26
C GLU A 278 16.53 -9.01 10.73
N LEU A 279 15.56 -9.08 11.64
CA LEU A 279 14.70 -7.95 12.00
C LEU A 279 14.75 -7.57 13.49
N GLY A 280 15.25 -8.44 14.37
CA GLY A 280 15.13 -8.31 15.83
C GLY A 280 15.64 -6.99 16.42
N GLU A 281 16.69 -6.41 15.82
CA GLU A 281 17.21 -5.08 16.20
C GLU A 281 16.14 -3.98 16.08
N PHE A 282 15.31 -4.04 15.03
CA PHE A 282 14.32 -3.04 14.68
C PHE A 282 12.92 -3.37 15.19
N THR A 283 12.68 -4.59 15.70
CA THR A 283 11.34 -5.04 16.11
C THR A 283 10.90 -4.45 17.44
N PHE A 284 9.68 -3.91 17.45
CA PHE A 284 8.97 -3.50 18.65
C PHE A 284 8.36 -4.73 19.32
N ARG A 285 8.93 -5.15 20.45
CA ARG A 285 8.56 -6.39 21.13
C ARG A 285 7.36 -6.22 22.05
N ARG A 286 6.61 -7.30 22.21
CA ARG A 286 5.49 -7.39 23.13
C ARG A 286 5.99 -7.54 24.55
N ASN A 287 5.45 -6.72 25.45
CA ASN A 287 5.63 -6.95 26.88
C ASN A 287 4.72 -8.11 27.32
N THR A 288 5.31 -9.28 27.56
CA THR A 288 4.57 -10.50 27.96
C THR A 288 3.96 -10.40 29.36
N SER A 289 4.39 -9.45 30.18
CA SER A 289 3.89 -9.22 31.54
C SER A 289 2.66 -8.29 31.59
N SER A 290 2.35 -7.57 30.51
CA SER A 290 1.18 -6.67 30.43
C SER A 290 0.13 -7.26 29.49
N THR A 291 -1.05 -7.58 30.02
CA THR A 291 -2.19 -8.11 29.25
C THR A 291 -3.08 -7.02 28.67
N HIS A 292 -2.85 -5.75 29.01
CA HIS A 292 -3.77 -4.66 28.74
C HIS A 292 -3.45 -3.81 27.50
N ASN A 293 -2.25 -3.89 26.94
CA ASN A 293 -1.86 -3.07 25.80
C ASN A 293 -1.92 -3.88 24.50
N GLN A 294 -2.87 -3.56 23.63
CA GLN A 294 -2.94 -4.12 22.29
C GLN A 294 -2.00 -3.34 21.37
N LEU A 295 -1.40 -4.02 20.37
CA LEU A 295 -0.45 -3.38 19.46
C LEU A 295 -1.05 -2.14 18.77
N TYR A 296 -2.32 -2.20 18.42
CA TYR A 296 -3.01 -1.14 17.69
C TYR A 296 -3.27 0.13 18.51
N ASP A 297 -3.11 0.08 19.84
CA ASP A 297 -3.29 1.23 20.73
C ASP A 297 -2.06 2.14 20.77
N PHE A 298 -0.89 1.62 20.40
CA PHE A 298 0.33 2.40 20.32
C PHE A 298 0.28 3.38 19.14
N SER A 299 0.95 4.52 19.30
CA SER A 299 1.22 5.48 18.23
C SER A 299 2.54 5.16 17.52
N LEU A 300 2.80 5.80 16.38
CA LEU A 300 4.12 5.71 15.73
C LEU A 300 5.21 6.29 16.64
N ASN A 301 4.90 7.33 17.40
CA ASN A 301 5.82 7.98 18.32
C ASN A 301 6.27 7.02 19.44
N ASP A 302 5.37 6.18 19.95
CA ASP A 302 5.71 5.16 20.96
C ASP A 302 6.74 4.15 20.41
N VAL A 303 6.50 3.68 19.19
CA VAL A 303 7.39 2.74 18.49
C VAL A 303 8.76 3.37 18.21
N ILE A 304 8.78 4.61 17.72
CA ILE A 304 10.01 5.34 17.39
C ILE A 304 10.79 5.72 18.65
N LYS A 305 10.12 6.13 19.74
CA LYS A 305 10.77 6.42 21.04
C LYS A 305 11.44 5.19 21.65
N ALA A 306 10.91 3.99 21.38
CA ALA A 306 11.56 2.74 21.74
C ALA A 306 12.77 2.39 20.84
N GLY A 307 13.10 3.24 19.85
CA GLY A 307 14.16 3.01 18.87
C GLY A 307 13.83 1.88 17.88
N LYS A 308 12.53 1.61 17.66
CA LYS A 308 12.03 0.50 16.84
C LYS A 308 11.30 1.01 15.60
N ASN A 309 11.15 0.13 14.62
CA ASN A 309 10.58 0.45 13.31
C ASN A 309 9.77 -0.72 12.70
N ILE A 310 9.85 -1.92 13.27
CA ILE A 310 9.18 -3.10 12.71
C ILE A 310 8.15 -3.62 13.71
N LEU A 311 6.94 -3.86 13.23
CA LEU A 311 5.87 -4.50 13.98
C LEU A 311 5.60 -5.86 13.32
N LEU A 312 5.87 -6.95 14.04
CA LEU A 312 5.61 -8.30 13.57
C LEU A 312 4.32 -8.82 14.19
N MET A 313 3.40 -9.31 13.35
CA MET A 313 2.10 -9.84 13.73
C MET A 313 1.93 -11.27 13.23
N GLY A 314 1.21 -12.09 13.97
CA GLY A 314 0.91 -13.47 13.60
C GLY A 314 -0.03 -14.14 14.59
N SER A 315 -0.49 -15.36 14.26
CA SER A 315 -1.30 -16.17 15.17
C SER A 315 -0.45 -16.72 16.32
N LEU A 316 -0.63 -16.15 17.52
CA LEU A 316 0.01 -16.67 18.73
C LEU A 316 -0.55 -18.04 19.15
N GLU A 317 -1.80 -18.34 18.80
CA GLU A 317 -2.41 -19.65 19.06
C GLU A 317 -1.67 -20.74 18.30
N LYS A 318 -1.45 -20.55 16.99
CA LYS A 318 -0.63 -21.47 16.18
C LYS A 318 0.78 -21.64 16.74
N LEU A 319 1.44 -20.57 17.19
CA LEU A 319 2.78 -20.68 17.80
C LEU A 319 2.77 -21.48 19.11
N LYS A 320 1.74 -21.30 19.95
CA LYS A 320 1.58 -22.06 21.20
C LYS A 320 1.29 -23.54 20.96
N GLU A 321 0.52 -23.88 19.93
CA GLU A 321 0.27 -25.28 19.54
C GLU A 321 1.58 -26.04 19.26
N PHE A 322 2.63 -25.35 18.81
CA PHE A 322 3.95 -25.90 18.53
C PHE A 322 5.01 -25.59 19.60
N ASP A 323 4.61 -25.18 20.82
CA ASP A 323 5.52 -24.88 21.95
C ASP A 323 6.58 -23.82 21.60
N VAL A 324 6.23 -22.85 20.75
CA VAL A 324 7.10 -21.74 20.37
C VAL A 324 6.70 -20.49 21.13
N GLU A 325 7.45 -20.19 22.18
CA GLU A 325 7.32 -18.93 22.92
C GLU A 325 8.17 -17.82 22.29
N THR A 326 7.57 -16.64 22.10
CA THR A 326 8.28 -15.46 21.61
C THR A 326 7.59 -14.17 22.05
N ASP A 327 8.41 -13.15 22.34
CA ASP A 327 7.99 -11.77 22.55
C ASP A 327 8.08 -10.91 21.28
N LEU A 328 8.64 -11.47 20.20
CA LEU A 328 8.90 -10.80 18.95
C LEU A 328 7.61 -10.52 18.16
N ILE A 329 6.63 -11.43 18.27
CA ILE A 329 5.38 -11.41 17.51
C ILE A 329 4.21 -10.94 18.39
N TRP A 330 3.43 -10.03 17.85
CA TRP A 330 2.14 -9.58 18.39
C TRP A 330 0.99 -10.40 17.79
N PRO A 331 -0.16 -10.52 18.49
CA PRO A 331 -1.36 -11.06 17.88
C PRO A 331 -1.74 -10.29 16.60
N SER A 332 -2.08 -11.01 15.53
CA SER A 332 -2.65 -10.40 14.32
C SER A 332 -3.94 -9.66 14.63
N TRP A 333 -4.15 -8.56 13.90
CA TRP A 333 -5.39 -7.80 13.97
C TRP A 333 -6.54 -8.57 13.31
N LYS A 334 -7.78 -8.17 13.62
CA LYS A 334 -8.96 -8.75 12.99
C LYS A 334 -8.89 -8.53 11.48
N SER A 335 -8.99 -9.60 10.71
CA SER A 335 -8.86 -9.57 9.25
C SER A 335 -10.18 -9.90 8.56
N PHE A 336 -10.47 -9.20 7.47
CA PHE A 336 -11.64 -9.39 6.62
C PHE A 336 -11.18 -9.46 5.17
N SER A 337 -11.79 -10.32 4.36
CA SER A 337 -11.40 -10.50 2.95
C SER A 337 -12.62 -10.57 2.04
N THR A 338 -12.47 -9.97 0.86
CA THR A 338 -13.48 -10.00 -0.20
C THR A 338 -13.37 -11.23 -1.11
N GLY A 339 -12.47 -12.17 -0.82
CA GLY A 339 -12.08 -13.24 -1.74
C GLY A 339 -13.24 -14.02 -2.35
N ASN A 340 -14.26 -14.34 -1.56
CA ASN A 340 -15.41 -15.15 -1.97
C ASN A 340 -16.71 -14.35 -2.09
N LEU A 341 -16.63 -13.02 -2.04
CA LEU A 341 -17.81 -12.15 -1.98
C LEU A 341 -18.09 -11.52 -3.35
N ASN A 342 -19.36 -11.38 -3.70
CA ASN A 342 -19.79 -10.54 -4.82
C ASN A 342 -19.79 -9.04 -4.43
N ASP A 343 -20.01 -8.15 -5.41
CA ASP A 343 -19.90 -6.70 -5.16
C ASP A 343 -20.92 -6.17 -4.13
N SER A 344 -22.13 -6.72 -4.09
CA SER A 344 -23.15 -6.33 -3.10
C SER A 344 -22.73 -6.78 -1.70
N GLU A 345 -22.26 -8.02 -1.57
CA GLU A 345 -21.77 -8.57 -0.30
C GLU A 345 -20.54 -7.80 0.21
N ILE A 346 -19.65 -7.39 -0.68
CA ILE A 346 -18.51 -6.53 -0.34
C ILE A 346 -19.02 -5.20 0.24
N LEU A 347 -19.96 -4.54 -0.43
CA LEU A 347 -20.51 -3.27 0.04
C LEU A 347 -21.24 -3.40 1.37
N ASP A 348 -21.97 -4.49 1.61
CA ASP A 348 -22.65 -4.76 2.88
C ASP A 348 -21.65 -5.03 4.01
N GLN A 349 -20.59 -5.79 3.72
CA GLN A 349 -19.51 -6.00 4.67
C GLN A 349 -18.77 -4.68 4.97
N MET A 350 -18.51 -3.86 3.96
CA MET A 350 -17.89 -2.55 4.14
C MET A 350 -18.78 -1.61 4.96
N ARG A 351 -20.09 -1.59 4.72
CA ARG A 351 -21.04 -0.83 5.54
C ARG A 351 -20.95 -1.20 7.02
N LEU A 352 -20.80 -2.49 7.34
CA LEU A 352 -20.66 -2.94 8.73
C LEU A 352 -19.32 -2.51 9.35
N ILE A 353 -18.22 -2.83 8.67
CA ILE A 353 -16.84 -2.68 9.17
C ILE A 353 -16.40 -1.21 9.22
N PHE A 354 -16.77 -0.40 8.23
CA PHE A 354 -16.36 1.00 8.12
C PHE A 354 -17.42 1.97 8.69
N SER A 355 -18.43 1.46 9.41
CA SER A 355 -19.50 2.30 9.98
C SER A 355 -19.05 3.22 11.11
N GLY A 356 -17.98 2.85 11.84
CA GLY A 356 -17.55 3.54 13.06
C GLY A 356 -18.56 3.44 14.22
N ARG A 357 -19.58 2.57 14.12
CA ARG A 357 -20.61 2.39 15.15
C ARG A 357 -20.14 1.43 16.23
N SER A 358 -20.65 1.60 17.45
CA SER A 358 -20.30 0.75 18.62
C SER A 358 -20.64 -0.73 18.45
N ASN A 359 -21.57 -1.07 17.57
CA ASN A 359 -21.93 -2.45 17.23
C ASN A 359 -21.09 -3.03 16.09
N SER A 360 -20.15 -2.27 15.52
CA SER A 360 -19.24 -2.75 14.50
C SER A 360 -18.17 -3.68 15.10
N PRO A 361 -17.78 -4.77 14.42
CA PRO A 361 -16.73 -5.67 14.91
C PRO A 361 -15.33 -5.01 15.03
N THR A 362 -15.16 -3.84 14.42
CA THR A 362 -13.92 -3.05 14.37
C THR A 362 -13.97 -1.81 15.25
N TYR A 363 -15.04 -1.61 16.03
CA TYR A 363 -15.13 -0.46 16.92
C TYR A 363 -13.99 -0.45 17.94
N ASN A 364 -13.20 0.63 17.92
CA ASN A 364 -12.03 0.83 18.80
C ASN A 364 -10.92 -0.23 18.69
N GLU A 365 -10.86 -0.95 17.58
CA GLU A 365 -9.91 -2.05 17.35
C GLU A 365 -9.07 -1.81 16.10
N GLY A 366 -7.85 -2.38 16.06
CA GLY A 366 -7.09 -2.49 14.82
C GLY A 366 -7.68 -3.56 13.91
N PHE A 367 -7.73 -3.31 12.62
CA PHE A 367 -8.25 -4.26 11.64
C PHE A 367 -7.59 -4.16 10.27
N ILE A 368 -7.69 -5.25 9.52
CA ILE A 368 -7.15 -5.41 8.18
C ILE A 368 -8.29 -5.78 7.23
N PHE A 369 -8.40 -5.06 6.13
CA PHE A 369 -9.38 -5.33 5.08
C PHE A 369 -8.66 -5.66 3.76
N HIS A 370 -8.80 -6.89 3.29
CA HIS A 370 -8.17 -7.40 2.07
C HIS A 370 -9.15 -7.32 0.88
N PHE A 371 -8.84 -6.45 -0.08
CA PHE A 371 -9.47 -6.45 -1.40
C PHE A 371 -8.74 -7.44 -2.31
N ASN A 372 -9.31 -8.64 -2.41
CA ASN A 372 -8.84 -9.70 -3.28
C ASN A 372 -10.03 -10.47 -3.84
N ARG A 373 -9.80 -11.22 -4.91
CA ARG A 373 -10.80 -12.12 -5.50
C ARG A 373 -10.19 -13.52 -5.57
N GLY A 374 -10.82 -14.45 -4.86
CA GLY A 374 -10.47 -15.86 -4.85
C GLY A 374 -10.70 -16.51 -6.20
N GLN A 375 -10.19 -17.73 -6.37
CA GLN A 375 -10.39 -18.46 -7.62
C GLN A 375 -11.83 -18.96 -7.62
N GLU A 376 -12.60 -18.60 -8.65
CA GLU A 376 -13.95 -19.14 -8.80
C GLU A 376 -13.85 -20.65 -9.06
N ALA A 377 -14.32 -21.46 -8.11
CA ALA A 377 -14.36 -22.91 -8.21
C ALA A 377 -15.56 -23.34 -9.08
N PHE A 378 -15.61 -22.92 -10.35
CA PHE A 378 -16.63 -23.39 -11.27
C PHE A 378 -16.07 -24.50 -12.18
N PRO A 379 -16.54 -25.75 -12.04
CA PRO A 379 -16.08 -26.87 -12.88
C PRO A 379 -16.51 -26.79 -14.36
N PHE A 380 -17.18 -25.72 -14.78
CA PHE A 380 -17.78 -25.58 -16.12
C PHE A 380 -17.37 -24.30 -16.87
N VAL A 381 -16.37 -23.54 -16.40
CA VAL A 381 -15.88 -22.36 -17.12
C VAL A 381 -14.61 -22.73 -17.87
N ASP A 382 -14.65 -22.71 -19.21
CA ASP A 382 -13.53 -23.04 -20.11
C ASP A 382 -12.30 -22.10 -19.94
N LYS A 383 -12.38 -21.07 -19.10
CA LYS A 383 -11.29 -20.11 -18.86
C LYS A 383 -11.23 -19.66 -17.40
N VAL A 384 -10.33 -20.27 -16.63
CA VAL A 384 -9.95 -19.79 -15.30
C VAL A 384 -9.32 -18.39 -15.43
N SER A 385 -9.87 -17.41 -14.72
CA SER A 385 -9.32 -16.05 -14.68
C SER A 385 -7.96 -16.01 -13.98
N THR A 386 -7.03 -15.27 -14.57
CA THR A 386 -5.71 -15.02 -13.98
C THR A 386 -5.83 -14.18 -12.71
N THR A 387 -4.85 -14.27 -11.80
CA THR A 387 -4.83 -13.47 -10.57
C THR A 387 -4.86 -11.97 -10.84
N ARG A 388 -4.28 -11.57 -11.97
CA ARG A 388 -4.34 -10.20 -12.47
C ARG A 388 -5.73 -9.77 -12.95
N GLU A 389 -6.42 -10.60 -13.73
CA GLU A 389 -7.80 -10.32 -14.17
C GLU A 389 -8.73 -10.22 -12.96
N ARG A 390 -8.56 -11.11 -11.97
CA ARG A 390 -9.28 -11.09 -10.69
C ARG A 390 -9.02 -9.82 -9.90
N ALA A 391 -7.75 -9.39 -9.79
CA ALA A 391 -7.40 -8.15 -9.08
C ALA A 391 -7.93 -6.91 -9.79
N ILE A 392 -7.79 -6.83 -11.11
CA ILE A 392 -8.30 -5.70 -11.89
C ILE A 392 -9.80 -5.50 -11.66
N SER A 393 -10.60 -6.58 -11.63
CA SER A 393 -12.06 -6.50 -11.51
C SER A 393 -12.59 -5.87 -10.22
N ILE A 394 -11.74 -5.79 -9.18
CA ILE A 394 -12.03 -5.13 -7.91
C ILE A 394 -11.24 -3.83 -7.74
N ASN A 395 -9.99 -3.76 -8.21
CA ASN A 395 -9.10 -2.61 -8.03
C ASN A 395 -9.63 -1.31 -8.64
N TYR A 396 -10.46 -1.38 -9.69
CA TYR A 396 -11.08 -0.19 -10.25
C TYR A 396 -12.11 0.43 -9.28
N LYS A 397 -12.78 -0.39 -8.46
CA LYS A 397 -13.87 0.02 -7.56
C LYS A 397 -13.38 0.52 -6.20
N ILE A 398 -12.20 0.09 -5.75
CA ILE A 398 -11.70 0.36 -4.39
C ILE A 398 -11.73 1.85 -4.06
N LYS A 399 -11.30 2.71 -4.99
CA LYS A 399 -11.34 4.16 -4.81
C LYS A 399 -12.75 4.62 -4.48
N ASP A 400 -13.69 4.30 -5.36
CA ASP A 400 -15.05 4.83 -5.32
C ASP A 400 -15.76 4.33 -4.05
N TRP A 401 -15.52 3.06 -3.70
CA TRP A 401 -16.03 2.49 -2.46
C TRP A 401 -15.43 3.15 -1.22
N LEU A 402 -14.11 3.32 -1.13
CA LEU A 402 -13.49 3.93 0.04
C LEU A 402 -13.57 5.45 0.08
N SER A 403 -14.02 6.09 -1.00
CA SER A 403 -14.15 7.54 -1.08
C SER A 403 -15.09 8.07 0.01
N GLY A 404 -14.84 9.30 0.47
CA GLY A 404 -15.65 9.93 1.51
C GLY A 404 -15.47 9.29 2.90
N PRO A 405 -16.55 9.07 3.66
CA PRO A 405 -16.48 8.80 5.10
C PRO A 405 -15.81 7.46 5.46
N TRP A 406 -15.86 6.46 4.57
CA TRP A 406 -15.24 5.16 4.85
C TRP A 406 -13.71 5.24 4.88
N SER A 407 -13.07 6.10 4.08
CA SER A 407 -11.63 6.35 4.21
C SER A 407 -11.26 6.81 5.62
N LEU A 408 -12.10 7.63 6.27
CA LEU A 408 -11.85 8.12 7.62
C LEU A 408 -11.90 7.02 8.68
N GLN A 409 -12.67 5.96 8.43
CA GLN A 409 -12.77 4.78 9.29
C GLN A 409 -11.81 3.65 8.88
N ALA A 410 -11.14 3.78 7.73
CA ALA A 410 -10.19 2.77 7.26
C ALA A 410 -8.97 2.67 8.17
N ASN A 411 -8.57 1.42 8.46
CA ASN A 411 -7.32 1.09 9.12
C ASN A 411 -6.33 0.48 8.12
N VAL A 412 -5.94 -0.79 8.23
CA VAL A 412 -5.14 -1.42 7.16
C VAL A 412 -6.06 -1.82 6.02
N VAL A 413 -5.74 -1.40 4.79
CA VAL A 413 -6.39 -1.89 3.58
C VAL A 413 -5.34 -2.43 2.64
N THR A 414 -5.59 -3.62 2.10
CA THR A 414 -4.66 -4.25 1.17
C THR A 414 -5.31 -4.61 -0.15
N ALA A 415 -4.50 -4.72 -1.20
CA ALA A 415 -4.93 -5.21 -2.50
C ALA A 415 -3.87 -6.07 -3.19
N ASP A 416 -4.31 -6.95 -4.07
CA ASP A 416 -3.45 -7.54 -5.11
C ASP A 416 -3.11 -6.45 -6.14
N PHE A 417 -1.87 -6.42 -6.61
CA PHE A 417 -1.35 -5.44 -7.56
C PHE A 417 -1.64 -3.99 -7.13
N ILE A 418 -1.27 -3.62 -5.89
CA ILE A 418 -1.63 -2.32 -5.29
C ILE A 418 -1.30 -1.11 -6.19
N MET A 419 -0.26 -1.19 -7.01
CA MET A 419 0.13 -0.12 -7.93
C MET A 419 -0.88 0.17 -9.04
N SER A 420 -1.84 -0.74 -9.28
CA SER A 420 -2.98 -0.51 -10.17
C SER A 420 -4.16 0.17 -9.46
N THR A 421 -4.02 0.47 -8.17
CA THR A 421 -4.98 1.21 -7.35
C THR A 421 -4.47 2.64 -7.09
N ASN A 422 -5.31 3.49 -6.52
CA ASN A 422 -4.89 4.77 -5.94
C ASN A 422 -4.80 4.72 -4.40
N LEU A 423 -4.75 3.51 -3.82
CA LEU A 423 -4.90 3.29 -2.38
C LEU A 423 -3.83 4.00 -1.55
N ILE A 424 -2.59 4.05 -2.05
CA ILE A 424 -1.49 4.75 -1.39
C ILE A 424 -1.82 6.24 -1.27
N GLU A 425 -2.18 6.90 -2.38
CA GLU A 425 -2.49 8.33 -2.36
C GLU A 425 -3.71 8.63 -1.49
N LEU A 426 -4.76 7.80 -1.58
CA LEU A 426 -5.95 7.93 -0.75
C LEU A 426 -5.58 7.85 0.74
N ALA A 427 -4.80 6.85 1.15
CA ALA A 427 -4.37 6.69 2.52
C ALA A 427 -3.53 7.88 3.02
N LEU A 428 -2.59 8.38 2.21
CA LEU A 428 -1.77 9.54 2.57
C LEU A 428 -2.62 10.81 2.77
N THR A 429 -3.53 11.10 1.83
CA THR A 429 -4.40 12.28 1.91
C THR A 429 -5.36 12.17 3.08
N THR A 430 -5.98 11.01 3.28
CA THR A 430 -6.86 10.76 4.43
C THR A 430 -6.11 10.92 5.74
N ASN A 431 -4.90 10.37 5.87
CA ASN A 431 -4.13 10.50 7.11
C ASN A 431 -3.71 11.93 7.43
N ARG A 432 -3.38 12.75 6.42
CA ARG A 432 -3.16 14.19 6.65
C ARG A 432 -4.38 14.85 7.25
N TYR A 433 -5.56 14.51 6.75
CA TYR A 433 -6.81 15.02 7.31
C TYR A 433 -7.08 14.48 8.73
N LYS A 434 -6.89 13.17 8.98
CA LYS A 434 -7.00 12.59 10.33
C LYS A 434 -6.04 13.26 11.31
N ALA A 435 -4.80 13.50 10.90
CA ALA A 435 -3.78 14.16 11.71
C ALA A 435 -4.13 15.62 12.03
N TYR A 436 -4.60 16.36 11.03
CA TYR A 436 -5.09 17.72 11.23
C TYR A 436 -6.26 17.77 12.22
N ARG A 437 -7.23 16.85 12.10
CA ARG A 437 -8.36 16.77 13.05
C ARG A 437 -7.89 16.41 14.44
N PHE A 438 -7.03 15.39 14.57
CA PHE A 438 -6.47 14.97 15.84
C PHE A 438 -5.71 16.12 16.50
N ALA A 439 -4.92 16.91 15.78
CA ALA A 439 -4.21 18.04 16.39
C ALA A 439 -5.16 19.16 16.88
N ASN A 440 -6.26 19.42 16.16
CA ASN A 440 -7.16 20.54 16.46
C ASN A 440 -8.31 20.22 17.41
N GLU A 441 -8.73 18.95 17.53
CA GLU A 441 -9.74 18.55 18.52
C GLU A 441 -9.22 18.73 19.96
N PHE A 442 -7.90 18.60 20.17
CA PHE A 442 -7.23 18.88 21.45
C PHE A 442 -6.98 20.38 21.70
N VAL A 443 -7.28 21.27 20.73
CA VAL A 443 -7.18 22.74 20.86
C VAL A 443 -8.54 23.37 21.16
N SER A 444 -9.57 22.57 21.47
CA SER A 444 -10.83 23.11 22.00
C SER A 444 -10.58 23.75 23.38
N PHE A 445 -10.57 25.09 23.37
CA PHE A 445 -10.37 25.95 24.53
C PHE A 445 -11.28 25.56 25.72
N PRO A 446 -10.82 25.70 26.97
CA PRO A 446 -11.73 25.66 28.10
C PRO A 446 -12.76 26.78 27.91
N VAL A 447 -14.01 26.39 27.72
CA VAL A 447 -15.13 27.33 27.80
C VAL A 447 -15.20 27.78 29.26
N SER A 448 -14.66 28.97 29.53
CA SER A 448 -14.77 29.68 30.80
C SER A 448 -16.19 30.20 31.02
#